data_AF-A0A3B1DNB6-F1
#
_entry.id   AF-A0A3B1DNB6-F1
#
_cell.length_a   1.000
_cell.length_b   1.000
_cell.length_c   1.000
_cell.angle_alpha   90.00
_cell.angle_beta   90.00
_cell.angle_gamma   90.00
#
_symmetry.space_group_name_H-M   'P 1'
#
loop_
_entity.id
_entity.type
_entity.pdbx_description
1 polymer ?
#
loop_
_entity_poly.entity_id
_entity_poly.type
_entity_poly.pdbx_seq_one_letter_code
_entity_poly.pdbx_strand_id
1 'polypeptide(L)'
;MKIWYHKLNESERTLIDTDESVITIGRNQSNVIRLSSPLISQRQAVVKRTGDKLKLENTGINSCLIGDHELIGGESLEFALGETVRIWPYTLTFESEQAVQINSKDVESHLRSQLADLELHVHEILLKRFDLFELNSTRVGNRENILLLENHIEDICREFNLFDEENSALLEEICGLVFRDLVINQLIMENKEANLGFHNYLTHNEFDIPATLVTERETEIASLLHFTFERLKITQLDDLTLQIKRVEEKYAALFPLIRPHLHTELKKYLINRTLKKDLKDTVFGFGPLQDLLRAPTISEIMVVTSDQIYVERDGVLELSGRRFISDKVTESIIERIVSEVGRRIDKSQPLVDARLPDGSRVNAIIPPLALRGPCLTIRKFPAHRLSIDDLLEYGTLTEAAALFLRACVIAHRNILVSGGTGTGKTTMLNVLSGFIPHKERIVTIEDTAELKLHQEHVVGLES
;
A
#
# COMPACT_ATOMS: atom_id res chain seq x y z
N MET A 1 -13.99 -31.03 13.82
CA MET A 1 -13.13 -30.10 13.04
C MET A 1 -13.94 -28.85 12.82
N LYS A 2 -13.44 -27.71 13.29
CA LYS A 2 -14.19 -26.46 13.28
C LYS A 2 -13.93 -25.72 11.98
N ILE A 3 -14.98 -25.30 11.31
CA ILE A 3 -14.89 -24.63 10.01
C ILE A 3 -15.71 -23.36 10.09
N TRP A 4 -15.02 -22.23 9.97
CA TRP A 4 -15.65 -20.92 9.90
C TRP A 4 -15.84 -20.54 8.45
N TYR A 5 -16.98 -19.95 8.13
CA TYR A 5 -17.16 -19.30 6.85
C TYR A 5 -18.02 -18.04 6.97
N HIS A 6 -17.74 -17.07 6.11
CA HIS A 6 -18.53 -15.86 5.98
C HIS A 6 -18.55 -15.43 4.52
N LYS A 7 -19.54 -14.64 4.16
CA LYS A 7 -19.61 -14.00 2.86
C LYS A 7 -18.83 -12.69 2.93
N LEU A 8 -18.09 -12.33 1.89
CA LEU A 8 -17.15 -11.18 1.90
C LEU A 8 -17.76 -9.83 2.28
N ASN A 9 -19.08 -9.67 2.18
CA ASN A 9 -19.80 -8.43 2.50
C ASN A 9 -20.66 -8.56 3.78
N GLU A 10 -20.49 -9.64 4.55
CA GLU A 10 -21.26 -9.91 5.77
C GLU A 10 -20.27 -10.10 6.92
N SER A 11 -20.50 -9.38 8.03
CA SER A 11 -19.67 -9.44 9.24
C SER A 11 -19.97 -10.67 10.11
N GLU A 12 -21.05 -11.39 9.81
CA GLU A 12 -21.49 -12.56 10.55
C GLU A 12 -20.74 -13.83 10.07
N ARG A 13 -20.01 -14.47 11.00
CA ARG A 13 -19.31 -15.73 10.73
C ARG A 13 -20.18 -16.91 11.17
N THR A 14 -20.31 -17.90 10.32
CA THR A 14 -20.98 -19.16 10.65
C THR A 14 -19.94 -20.23 10.99
N LEU A 15 -20.17 -20.95 12.09
CA LEU A 15 -19.35 -22.09 12.51
C LEU A 15 -20.06 -23.40 12.18
N ILE A 16 -19.34 -24.32 11.55
CA ILE A 16 -19.71 -25.73 11.45
C ILE A 16 -18.68 -26.55 12.22
N ASP A 17 -19.14 -27.41 13.11
CA ASP A 17 -18.31 -28.43 13.74
C ASP A 17 -18.70 -29.80 13.18
N THR A 18 -17.74 -30.51 12.60
CA THR A 18 -17.96 -31.80 11.95
C THR A 18 -16.81 -32.77 12.20
N ASP A 19 -17.14 -34.03 12.44
CA ASP A 19 -16.18 -35.13 12.58
C ASP A 19 -15.94 -35.88 11.25
N GLU A 20 -16.49 -35.38 10.14
CA GLU A 20 -16.32 -35.99 8.83
C GLU A 20 -14.87 -35.90 8.33
N SER A 21 -14.34 -37.04 7.87
CA SER A 21 -12.99 -37.12 7.28
C SER A 21 -12.89 -36.52 5.88
N VAL A 22 -14.03 -36.32 5.21
CA VAL A 22 -14.16 -35.74 3.88
C VAL A 22 -15.24 -34.67 3.93
N ILE A 23 -14.86 -33.41 3.72
CA ILE A 23 -15.76 -32.26 3.76
C ILE A 23 -16.13 -31.89 2.32
N THR A 24 -17.41 -31.97 2.00
CA THR A 24 -17.93 -31.53 0.70
C THR A 24 -18.49 -30.11 0.81
N ILE A 25 -18.17 -29.26 -0.18
CA ILE A 25 -18.54 -27.84 -0.18
C ILE A 25 -19.27 -27.52 -1.47
N GLY A 26 -20.44 -26.88 -1.38
CA GLY A 26 -21.18 -26.45 -2.56
C GLY A 26 -22.58 -25.93 -2.24
N ARG A 27 -23.37 -25.69 -3.29
CA ARG A 27 -24.73 -25.14 -3.15
C ARG A 27 -25.78 -26.18 -2.76
N ASN A 28 -25.53 -27.46 -3.07
CA ASN A 28 -26.48 -28.55 -2.78
C ASN A 28 -26.60 -28.82 -1.27
N GLN A 29 -27.79 -29.27 -0.85
CA GLN A 29 -28.08 -29.65 0.54
C GLN A 29 -27.32 -30.90 1.00
N SER A 30 -26.82 -31.71 0.06
CA SER A 30 -26.03 -32.90 0.36
C SER A 30 -24.58 -32.61 0.73
N ASN A 31 -24.13 -31.35 0.63
CA ASN A 31 -22.79 -30.96 1.02
C ASN A 31 -22.72 -30.69 2.51
N VAL A 32 -21.59 -31.02 3.12
CA VAL A 32 -21.28 -30.71 4.53
C VAL A 32 -21.32 -29.21 4.77
N ILE A 33 -20.70 -28.43 3.88
CA ILE A 33 -20.76 -26.97 3.90
C ILE A 33 -21.63 -26.50 2.74
N ARG A 34 -22.78 -25.94 3.11
CA ARG A 34 -23.74 -25.38 2.16
C ARG A 34 -23.53 -23.89 2.01
N LEU A 35 -23.08 -23.47 0.82
CA LEU A 35 -22.89 -22.07 0.48
C LEU A 35 -23.98 -21.61 -0.48
N SER A 36 -24.86 -20.72 -0.01
CA SER A 36 -26.03 -20.24 -0.74
C SER A 36 -25.69 -19.08 -1.67
N SER A 37 -24.92 -19.34 -2.73
CA SER A 37 -24.65 -18.37 -3.80
C SER A 37 -24.87 -18.99 -5.18
N PRO A 38 -25.46 -18.25 -6.14
CA PRO A 38 -25.57 -18.70 -7.52
C PRO A 38 -24.19 -18.91 -8.19
N LEU A 39 -23.15 -18.23 -7.69
CA LEU A 39 -21.76 -18.29 -8.17
C LEU A 39 -21.01 -19.54 -7.66
N ILE A 40 -21.68 -20.42 -6.92
CA ILE A 40 -21.07 -21.64 -6.38
C ILE A 40 -21.70 -22.84 -7.06
N SER A 41 -20.85 -23.75 -7.54
CA SER A 41 -21.30 -24.99 -8.16
C SER A 41 -22.10 -25.85 -7.17
N GLN A 42 -22.94 -26.73 -7.70
CA GLN A 42 -23.69 -27.69 -6.88
C GLN A 42 -22.77 -28.48 -5.94
N ARG A 43 -21.60 -28.89 -6.43
CA ARG A 43 -20.48 -29.43 -5.67
C ARG A 43 -19.22 -28.73 -6.16
N GLN A 44 -18.72 -27.80 -5.36
CA GLN A 44 -17.65 -26.89 -5.75
C GLN A 44 -16.29 -27.43 -5.35
N ALA A 45 -16.14 -27.92 -4.12
CA ALA A 45 -14.86 -28.44 -3.65
C ALA A 45 -15.04 -29.63 -2.71
N VAL A 46 -14.00 -30.45 -2.63
CA VAL A 46 -13.88 -31.55 -1.67
C VAL A 46 -12.58 -31.37 -0.89
N VAL A 47 -12.69 -31.29 0.42
CA VAL A 47 -11.53 -31.19 1.31
C VAL A 47 -11.35 -32.51 2.03
N LYS A 48 -10.15 -33.08 1.96
CA LYS A 48 -9.76 -34.33 2.62
C LYS A 48 -8.61 -34.05 3.58
N ARG A 49 -8.61 -34.72 4.73
CA ARG A 49 -7.47 -34.65 5.65
C ARG A 49 -6.39 -35.65 5.24
N THR A 50 -5.16 -35.16 5.10
CA THR A 50 -3.98 -35.95 4.73
C THR A 50 -2.89 -35.71 5.78
N GLY A 51 -2.91 -36.49 6.86
CA GLY A 51 -2.02 -36.28 8.01
C GLY A 51 -2.30 -34.96 8.75
N ASP A 52 -1.29 -34.10 8.82
CA ASP A 52 -1.34 -32.77 9.46
C ASP A 52 -1.82 -31.66 8.51
N LYS A 53 -2.02 -31.96 7.22
CA LYS A 53 -2.46 -31.01 6.19
C LYS A 53 -3.85 -31.35 5.65
N LEU A 54 -4.49 -30.37 5.04
CA LEU A 54 -5.73 -30.53 4.29
C LEU A 54 -5.42 -30.50 2.79
N LYS A 55 -6.14 -31.29 2.01
CA LYS A 55 -6.07 -31.26 0.55
C LYS A 55 -7.42 -30.86 0.01
N LEU A 56 -7.46 -29.74 -0.71
CA LEU A 56 -8.66 -29.29 -1.43
C LEU A 56 -8.55 -29.72 -2.88
N GLU A 57 -9.61 -30.34 -3.38
CA GLU A 57 -9.83 -30.67 -4.78
C GLU A 57 -11.00 -29.83 -5.30
N ASN A 58 -10.75 -28.99 -6.31
CA ASN A 58 -11.80 -28.18 -6.93
C ASN A 58 -12.57 -29.05 -7.93
N THR A 59 -13.80 -29.42 -7.60
CA THR A 59 -14.67 -30.21 -8.49
C THR A 59 -15.65 -29.34 -9.28
N GLY A 60 -15.68 -28.03 -9.01
CA GLY A 60 -16.56 -27.06 -9.64
C GLY A 60 -15.98 -26.45 -10.91
N ILE A 61 -16.81 -25.70 -11.60
CA ILE A 61 -16.40 -24.95 -12.81
C ILE A 61 -15.66 -23.66 -12.43
N ASN A 62 -16.07 -23.03 -11.33
CA ASN A 62 -15.47 -21.79 -10.85
C ASN A 62 -14.18 -22.06 -10.08
N SER A 63 -13.26 -21.11 -10.06
CA SER A 63 -11.99 -21.26 -9.33
C SER A 63 -12.19 -21.18 -7.82
N CYS A 64 -11.24 -21.79 -7.10
CA CYS A 64 -11.08 -21.66 -5.65
C CYS A 64 -9.73 -21.01 -5.39
N LEU A 65 -9.63 -20.09 -4.44
CA LEU A 65 -8.36 -19.50 -4.02
C LEU A 65 -7.92 -20.13 -2.71
N ILE A 66 -6.65 -20.47 -2.56
CA ILE A 66 -6.05 -20.85 -1.27
C ILE A 66 -4.81 -20.01 -1.08
N GLY A 67 -4.82 -19.13 -0.07
CA GLY A 67 -3.81 -18.07 0.03
C GLY A 67 -3.81 -17.22 -1.24
N ASP A 68 -2.68 -17.19 -1.95
CA ASP A 68 -2.51 -16.49 -3.23
C ASP A 68 -2.61 -17.43 -4.46
N HIS A 69 -2.88 -18.72 -4.26
CA HIS A 69 -2.93 -19.72 -5.33
C HIS A 69 -4.36 -19.94 -5.83
N GLU A 70 -4.58 -19.71 -7.12
CA GLU A 70 -5.84 -20.02 -7.80
C GLU A 70 -5.86 -21.47 -8.29
N LEU A 71 -6.91 -22.21 -7.91
CA LEU A 71 -7.20 -23.58 -8.33
C LEU A 71 -8.37 -23.61 -9.29
N ILE A 72 -8.12 -24.04 -10.53
CA ILE A 72 -9.17 -24.26 -11.53
C ILE A 72 -9.78 -25.66 -11.39
N GLY A 73 -10.91 -25.90 -12.07
CA GLY A 73 -11.65 -27.17 -11.96
C GLY A 73 -10.80 -28.39 -12.34
N GLY A 74 -10.76 -29.38 -11.45
CA GLY A 74 -9.97 -30.61 -11.59
C GLY A 74 -8.60 -30.58 -10.89
N GLU A 75 -8.16 -29.40 -10.41
CA GLU A 75 -6.91 -29.27 -9.69
C GLU A 75 -7.06 -29.52 -8.20
N SER A 76 -5.94 -29.83 -7.54
CA SER A 76 -5.89 -30.03 -6.10
C SER A 76 -4.63 -29.44 -5.48
N LEU A 77 -4.77 -28.82 -4.30
CA LEU A 77 -3.65 -28.26 -3.54
C LEU A 77 -3.72 -28.71 -2.08
N GLU A 78 -2.56 -28.93 -1.49
CA GLU A 78 -2.42 -29.13 -0.04
C GLU A 78 -2.18 -27.80 0.66
N PHE A 79 -2.88 -27.58 1.77
CA PHE A 79 -2.87 -26.33 2.52
C PHE A 79 -2.87 -26.61 4.03
N ALA A 80 -2.37 -25.65 4.80
CA ALA A 80 -2.26 -25.79 6.24
C ALA A 80 -3.60 -25.48 6.94
N LEU A 81 -3.78 -26.02 8.15
CA LEU A 81 -4.88 -25.58 9.03
C LEU A 81 -4.70 -24.09 9.37
N GLY A 82 -5.80 -23.32 9.37
CA GLY A 82 -5.78 -21.87 9.53
C GLY A 82 -5.61 -21.06 8.23
N GLU A 83 -5.18 -21.70 7.14
CA GLU A 83 -5.07 -21.04 5.84
C GLU A 83 -6.45 -20.73 5.26
N THR A 84 -6.56 -19.59 4.60
CA THR A 84 -7.84 -19.08 4.10
C THR A 84 -8.14 -19.64 2.72
N VAL A 85 -9.31 -20.27 2.58
CA VAL A 85 -9.83 -20.78 1.32
C VAL A 85 -10.98 -19.88 0.84
N ARG A 86 -10.84 -19.25 -0.32
CA ARG A 86 -11.90 -18.44 -0.92
C ARG A 86 -12.63 -19.22 -2.01
N ILE A 87 -13.94 -19.33 -1.84
CA ILE A 87 -14.87 -19.84 -2.85
C ILE A 87 -15.90 -18.75 -3.07
N TRP A 88 -15.68 -17.92 -4.09
CA TRP A 88 -16.40 -16.66 -4.24
C TRP A 88 -17.94 -16.83 -4.15
N PRO A 89 -18.65 -16.03 -3.32
CA PRO A 89 -18.19 -14.88 -2.52
C PRO A 89 -17.87 -15.21 -1.04
N TYR A 90 -17.56 -16.46 -0.72
CA TYR A 90 -17.30 -16.90 0.65
C TYR A 90 -15.82 -17.09 0.92
N THR A 91 -15.46 -16.84 2.18
CA THR A 91 -14.16 -17.10 2.75
C THR A 91 -14.32 -18.16 3.83
N LEU A 92 -13.55 -19.24 3.75
CA LEU A 92 -13.57 -20.37 4.67
C LEU A 92 -12.22 -20.50 5.38
N THR A 93 -12.27 -20.86 6.66
CA THR A 93 -11.10 -21.12 7.49
C THR A 93 -11.31 -22.42 8.24
N PHE A 94 -10.32 -23.31 8.16
CA PHE A 94 -10.37 -24.64 8.75
C PHE A 94 -9.50 -24.69 10.01
N GLU A 95 -10.12 -24.87 11.18
CA GLU A 95 -9.48 -24.81 12.49
C GLU A 95 -9.34 -26.19 13.15
N SER A 96 -8.22 -26.35 13.87
CA SER A 96 -7.96 -27.41 14.86
C SER A 96 -7.97 -26.78 16.26
N GLU A 97 -8.09 -27.57 17.33
CA GLU A 97 -8.02 -27.10 18.73
C GLU A 97 -6.68 -26.42 19.10
N GLN A 98 -5.73 -26.34 18.17
CA GLN A 98 -4.52 -25.54 18.30
C GLN A 98 -4.69 -24.21 17.56
N ALA A 99 -4.45 -23.12 18.30
CA ALA A 99 -4.61 -21.74 17.86
C ALA A 99 -4.06 -21.50 16.45
N VAL A 100 -4.92 -21.00 15.55
CA VAL A 100 -4.52 -20.51 14.22
C VAL A 100 -3.39 -19.50 14.40
N GLN A 101 -2.26 -19.73 13.71
CA GLN A 101 -1.27 -18.68 13.51
C GLN A 101 -1.91 -17.61 12.65
N ILE A 102 -2.41 -16.54 13.27
CA ILE A 102 -2.94 -15.39 12.55
C ILE A 102 -1.79 -14.83 11.72
N ASN A 103 -1.98 -14.72 10.40
CA ASN A 103 -0.99 -14.12 9.51
C ASN A 103 -0.76 -12.66 9.94
N SER A 104 0.50 -12.25 10.11
CA SER A 104 0.85 -10.89 10.53
C SER A 104 0.27 -9.82 9.61
N LYS A 105 0.12 -10.12 8.31
CA LYS A 105 -0.53 -9.24 7.34
C LYS A 105 -2.03 -9.04 7.61
N ASP A 106 -2.73 -10.08 8.06
CA ASP A 106 -4.17 -9.99 8.37
C ASP A 106 -4.40 -9.17 9.65
N VAL A 107 -3.53 -9.34 10.67
CA VAL A 107 -3.55 -8.51 11.88
C VAL A 107 -3.28 -7.05 11.52
N GLU A 108 -2.27 -6.79 10.70
CA GLU A 108 -1.95 -5.44 10.25
C GLU A 108 -3.13 -4.81 9.50
N SER A 109 -3.71 -5.51 8.52
CA SER A 109 -4.86 -5.00 7.77
C SER A 109 -6.04 -4.71 8.69
N HIS A 110 -6.26 -5.51 9.73
CA HIS A 110 -7.31 -5.27 10.73
C HIS A 110 -7.02 -4.02 11.57
N LEU A 111 -5.80 -3.87 12.08
CA LEU A 111 -5.39 -2.69 12.86
C LEU A 111 -5.47 -1.40 12.03
N ARG A 112 -5.06 -1.46 10.75
CA ARG A 112 -5.21 -0.34 9.80
C ARG A 112 -6.67 0.03 9.59
N SER A 113 -7.55 -0.96 9.48
CA SER A 113 -8.99 -0.72 9.41
C SER A 113 -9.51 -0.04 10.69
N GLN A 114 -9.10 -0.48 11.88
CA GLN A 114 -9.55 0.16 13.12
C GLN A 114 -9.05 1.60 13.25
N LEU A 115 -7.81 1.88 12.83
CA LEU A 115 -7.29 3.25 12.80
C LEU A 115 -8.06 4.13 11.81
N ALA A 116 -8.38 3.61 10.62
CA ALA A 116 -9.18 4.34 9.64
C ALA A 116 -10.63 4.59 10.10
N ASP A 117 -11.22 3.68 10.90
CA ASP A 117 -12.52 3.92 11.55
C ASP A 117 -12.42 5.06 12.56
N LEU A 118 -11.35 5.09 13.35
CA LEU A 118 -11.09 6.17 14.30
C LEU A 118 -10.93 7.53 13.59
N GLU A 119 -10.14 7.58 12.53
CA GLU A 119 -9.95 8.78 11.69
C GLU A 119 -11.28 9.28 11.11
N LEU A 120 -12.11 8.36 10.57
CA LEU A 120 -13.44 8.67 10.04
C LEU A 120 -14.32 9.32 11.11
N HIS A 121 -14.39 8.73 12.31
CA HIS A 121 -15.19 9.27 13.41
C HIS A 121 -14.69 10.65 13.86
N VAL A 122 -13.38 10.83 14.02
CA VAL A 122 -12.80 12.14 14.38
C VAL A 122 -13.14 13.17 13.30
N HIS A 123 -13.02 12.80 12.03
CA HIS A 123 -13.33 13.70 10.92
C HIS A 123 -14.80 14.10 10.85
N GLU A 124 -15.74 13.17 11.04
CA GLU A 124 -17.18 13.48 11.07
C GLU A 124 -17.53 14.51 12.14
N ILE A 125 -16.82 14.49 13.26
CA ILE A 125 -17.05 15.40 14.38
C ILE A 125 -16.36 16.74 14.13
N LEU A 126 -15.17 16.72 13.54
CA LEU A 126 -14.53 17.92 13.03
C LEU A 126 -15.45 18.65 12.06
N LEU A 127 -16.10 17.95 11.11
CA LEU A 127 -17.06 18.56 10.18
C LEU A 127 -18.28 19.20 10.89
N LYS A 128 -18.70 18.67 12.04
CA LYS A 128 -19.81 19.24 12.84
C LYS A 128 -19.38 20.47 13.65
N ARG A 129 -18.13 20.49 14.11
CA ARG A 129 -17.57 21.56 14.96
C ARG A 129 -16.94 22.69 14.17
N PHE A 130 -16.54 22.36 12.94
CA PHE A 130 -15.63 23.14 12.14
C PHE A 130 -16.10 23.09 10.69
N ASP A 131 -16.40 24.24 10.11
CA ASP A 131 -16.76 24.29 8.69
C ASP A 131 -15.49 24.12 7.85
N LEU A 132 -15.09 22.85 7.65
CA LEU A 132 -13.87 22.47 6.90
C LEU A 132 -13.92 22.95 5.44
N PHE A 133 -15.09 23.34 4.92
CA PHE A 133 -15.20 23.95 3.59
C PHE A 133 -14.58 25.35 3.51
N GLU A 134 -14.65 26.15 4.57
CA GLU A 134 -14.02 27.49 4.58
C GLU A 134 -12.48 27.39 4.53
N LEU A 135 -11.91 26.33 5.11
CA LEU A 135 -10.46 26.05 5.09
C LEU A 135 -9.94 25.68 3.70
N ASN A 136 -10.70 24.92 2.91
CA ASN A 136 -10.31 24.56 1.55
C ASN A 136 -10.27 25.79 0.62
N SER A 137 -11.05 26.83 0.92
CA SER A 137 -11.12 28.04 0.09
C SER A 137 -9.94 28.99 0.30
N THR A 138 -9.24 28.90 1.44
CA THR A 138 -8.06 29.70 1.75
C THR A 138 -6.80 28.89 1.40
N ARG A 139 -6.27 29.12 0.19
CA ARG A 139 -5.11 28.43 -0.40
C ARG A 139 -3.76 28.59 0.32
N VAL A 140 -3.75 28.98 1.59
CA VAL A 140 -2.56 29.00 2.43
C VAL A 140 -2.97 28.55 3.82
N GLY A 141 -2.35 27.47 4.29
CA GLY A 141 -2.43 27.01 5.67
C GLY A 141 -1.95 28.10 6.61
N ASN A 142 -2.85 28.99 7.02
CA ASN A 142 -2.58 29.90 8.12
C ASN A 142 -2.22 29.03 9.32
N ARG A 143 -1.05 29.26 9.91
CA ARG A 143 -0.55 28.53 11.07
C ARG A 143 -1.59 28.46 12.21
N GLU A 144 -2.41 29.51 12.32
CA GLU A 144 -3.57 29.58 13.23
C GLU A 144 -4.65 28.53 12.92
N ASN A 145 -4.99 28.31 11.65
CA ASN A 145 -5.95 27.29 11.22
C ASN A 145 -5.44 25.87 11.50
N ILE A 146 -4.14 25.63 11.28
CA ILE A 146 -3.50 24.34 11.57
C ILE A 146 -3.49 24.07 13.07
N LEU A 147 -3.12 25.07 13.88
CA LEU A 147 -3.15 24.96 15.34
C LEU A 147 -4.57 24.70 15.86
N LEU A 148 -5.57 25.38 15.31
CA LEU A 148 -6.96 25.21 15.71
C LEU A 148 -7.50 23.81 15.34
N LEU A 149 -7.15 23.30 14.16
CA LEU A 149 -7.44 21.92 13.76
C LEU A 149 -6.80 20.92 14.72
N GLU A 150 -5.51 21.08 15.02
CA GLU A 150 -4.79 20.17 15.94
C GLU A 150 -5.39 20.17 17.36
N ASN A 151 -5.78 21.34 17.88
CA ASN A 151 -6.43 21.46 19.18
C ASN A 151 -7.79 20.74 19.20
N HIS A 152 -8.60 20.90 18.16
CA HIS A 152 -9.89 20.21 18.09
C HIS A 152 -9.75 18.69 17.95
N ILE A 153 -8.72 18.21 17.26
CA ILE A 153 -8.41 16.77 17.22
C ILE A 153 -8.13 16.26 18.63
N GLU A 154 -7.32 16.98 19.42
CA GLU A 154 -7.07 16.60 20.82
C GLU A 154 -8.34 16.63 21.68
N ASP A 155 -9.16 17.66 21.55
CA ASP A 155 -10.40 17.80 22.31
C ASP A 155 -11.37 16.65 22.00
N ILE A 156 -11.51 16.28 20.71
CA ILE A 156 -12.31 15.13 20.30
C ILE A 156 -11.73 13.85 20.91
N CYS A 157 -10.42 13.62 20.83
CA CYS A 157 -9.82 12.41 21.41
C CYS A 157 -10.07 12.32 22.93
N ARG A 158 -10.09 13.45 23.65
CA ARG A 158 -10.42 13.51 25.08
C ARG A 158 -11.89 13.23 25.36
N GLU A 159 -12.81 13.82 24.60
CA GLU A 159 -14.26 13.61 24.79
C GLU A 159 -14.70 12.18 24.48
N PHE A 160 -14.02 11.52 23.56
CA PHE A 160 -14.29 10.13 23.19
C PHE A 160 -13.68 9.12 24.14
N ASN A 161 -12.99 9.58 25.20
CA ASN A 161 -12.30 8.70 26.13
C ASN A 161 -11.41 7.69 25.39
N LEU A 162 -10.81 8.14 24.28
CA LEU A 162 -10.06 7.26 23.37
C LEU A 162 -8.95 6.53 24.13
N PHE A 163 -8.37 7.20 25.12
CA PHE A 163 -7.24 6.73 25.91
C PHE A 163 -7.61 6.18 27.30
N ASP A 164 -8.87 5.81 27.51
CA ASP A 164 -9.31 5.12 28.72
C ASP A 164 -8.73 3.70 28.81
N GLU A 165 -8.71 3.13 30.02
CA GLU A 165 -8.13 1.81 30.29
C GLU A 165 -8.79 0.69 29.47
N GLU A 166 -10.07 0.83 29.13
CA GLU A 166 -10.82 -0.13 28.31
C GLU A 166 -10.23 -0.31 26.90
N ASN A 167 -9.60 0.73 26.35
CA ASN A 167 -8.99 0.74 25.02
C ASN A 167 -7.49 0.39 25.04
N SER A 168 -6.90 0.20 26.23
CA SER A 168 -5.44 0.07 26.42
C SER A 168 -4.80 -1.03 25.57
N ALA A 169 -5.45 -2.20 25.47
CA ALA A 169 -4.94 -3.33 24.69
C ALA A 169 -4.93 -3.03 23.17
N LEU A 170 -5.99 -2.39 22.66
CA LEU A 170 -6.08 -2.00 21.25
C LEU A 170 -5.07 -0.89 20.91
N LEU A 171 -4.98 0.13 21.78
CA LEU A 171 -4.05 1.25 21.60
C LEU A 171 -2.59 0.78 21.61
N GLU A 172 -2.28 -0.30 22.33
CA GLU A 172 -0.94 -0.87 22.33
C GLU A 172 -0.56 -1.47 20.98
N GLU A 173 -1.46 -2.21 20.35
CA GLU A 173 -1.25 -2.77 19.01
C GLU A 173 -1.22 -1.68 17.93
N ILE A 174 -2.14 -0.70 18.01
CA ILE A 174 -2.13 0.49 17.14
C ILE A 174 -0.81 1.26 17.29
N CYS A 175 -0.30 1.42 18.52
CA CYS A 175 0.95 2.12 18.75
C CYS A 175 2.14 1.42 18.10
N GLY A 176 2.16 0.08 18.08
CA GLY A 176 3.18 -0.67 17.34
C GLY A 176 3.12 -0.42 15.83
N LEU A 177 1.92 -0.44 15.25
CA LEU A 177 1.71 -0.12 13.84
C LEU A 177 2.18 1.31 13.52
N VAL A 178 1.73 2.29 14.32
CA VAL A 178 2.05 3.71 14.17
C VAL A 178 3.55 3.98 14.31
N PHE A 179 4.20 3.37 15.31
CA PHE A 179 5.63 3.55 15.50
C PHE A 179 6.42 2.95 14.34
N ARG A 180 6.00 1.81 13.78
CA ARG A 180 6.62 1.26 12.57
C ARG A 180 6.49 2.19 11.38
N ASP A 181 5.30 2.73 11.14
CA ASP A 181 5.04 3.66 10.04
C ASP A 181 5.89 4.94 10.23
N LEU A 182 6.10 5.39 11.48
CA LEU A 182 7.02 6.49 11.81
C LEU A 182 8.48 6.17 11.50
N VAL A 183 8.95 4.95 11.82
CA VAL A 183 10.31 4.48 11.47
C VAL A 183 10.52 4.53 9.94
N ILE A 184 9.56 4.04 9.16
CA ILE A 184 9.63 4.05 7.69
C ILE A 184 9.62 5.49 7.16
N ASN A 185 8.72 6.34 7.68
CA ASN A 185 8.65 7.73 7.27
C ASN A 185 9.95 8.49 7.57
N GLN A 186 10.58 8.23 8.72
CA GLN A 186 11.87 8.82 9.07
C GLN A 186 12.97 8.43 8.06
N LEU A 187 13.04 7.16 7.65
CA LEU A 187 13.99 6.70 6.62
C LEU A 187 13.79 7.42 5.29
N ILE A 188 12.52 7.59 4.88
CA ILE A 188 12.18 8.28 3.64
C ILE A 188 12.61 9.75 3.70
N MET A 189 12.41 10.42 4.84
CA MET A 189 12.79 11.83 5.03
C MET A 189 14.31 12.01 5.01
N GLU A 190 15.07 11.22 5.77
CA GLU A 190 16.54 11.30 5.83
C GLU A 190 17.20 11.05 4.46
N ASN A 191 16.67 10.11 3.67
CA ASN A 191 17.18 9.82 2.32
C ASN A 191 16.81 10.89 1.28
N LYS A 192 15.68 11.60 1.45
CA LYS A 192 15.27 12.69 0.54
C LYS A 192 16.10 13.96 0.70
N GLU A 193 16.53 14.28 1.93
CA GLU A 193 17.44 15.41 2.15
C GLU A 193 18.81 15.17 1.49
N ALA A 194 19.23 13.91 1.33
CA ALA A 194 20.45 13.54 0.60
C ALA A 194 20.30 13.62 -0.94
N ASN A 195 19.09 13.42 -1.49
CA ASN A 195 18.79 13.38 -2.93
C ASN A 195 17.93 14.59 -3.37
N LEU A 196 18.43 15.81 -3.13
CA LEU A 196 17.84 17.07 -3.62
C LEU A 196 17.92 17.16 -5.16
N GLY A 197 17.04 16.43 -5.85
CA GLY A 197 16.83 16.52 -7.29
C GLY A 197 15.35 16.37 -7.65
N PHE A 198 14.69 17.48 -8.00
CA PHE A 198 13.43 17.68 -8.75
C PHE A 198 12.18 16.78 -8.49
N HIS A 199 12.20 15.76 -7.63
CA HIS A 199 11.16 14.72 -7.51
C HIS A 199 10.23 14.85 -6.29
N ASN A 200 10.09 16.05 -5.70
CA ASN A 200 9.45 16.21 -4.37
C ASN A 200 8.06 16.88 -4.32
N TYR A 201 7.31 16.99 -5.42
CA TYR A 201 6.04 17.75 -5.40
C TYR A 201 4.89 17.05 -4.67
N LEU A 202 4.68 15.74 -4.90
CA LEU A 202 3.55 15.03 -4.29
C LEU A 202 3.87 14.42 -2.92
N THR A 203 5.14 14.40 -2.55
CA THR A 203 5.65 13.56 -1.47
C THR A 203 6.29 14.36 -0.34
N HIS A 204 6.33 15.69 -0.45
CA HIS A 204 6.73 16.59 0.62
C HIS A 204 5.47 17.28 1.16
N ASN A 205 5.25 17.20 2.47
CA ASN A 205 4.16 17.91 3.12
C ASN A 205 4.72 18.74 4.27
N GLU A 206 4.58 20.07 4.19
CA GLU A 206 4.97 20.98 5.28
C GLU A 206 4.22 20.69 6.59
N PHE A 207 3.14 19.89 6.53
CA PHE A 207 2.31 19.50 7.67
C PHE A 207 2.71 18.18 8.32
N ASP A 208 3.80 17.52 7.88
CA ASP A 208 4.28 16.26 8.47
C ASP A 208 4.69 16.41 9.94
N ILE A 209 5.08 17.62 10.34
CA ILE A 209 5.44 17.97 11.71
C ILE A 209 4.21 18.62 12.37
N PRO A 210 3.71 18.09 13.51
CA PRO A 210 2.67 18.76 14.28
C PRO A 210 3.09 20.19 14.67
N ALA A 211 2.14 21.12 14.69
CA ALA A 211 2.37 22.45 15.23
C ALA A 211 2.43 22.45 16.78
N THR A 212 1.82 21.44 17.40
CA THR A 212 1.70 21.22 18.85
C THR A 212 2.67 20.14 19.37
N LEU A 213 3.97 20.30 19.09
CA LEU A 213 4.99 19.35 19.56
C LEU A 213 5.20 19.42 21.08
N VAL A 214 5.43 18.26 21.68
CA VAL A 214 5.93 18.16 23.05
C VAL A 214 7.39 17.73 22.98
N THR A 215 8.32 18.67 23.22
CA THR A 215 9.77 18.49 23.03
C THR A 215 10.32 17.26 23.75
N GLU A 216 9.87 17.00 24.99
CA GLU A 216 10.28 15.82 25.75
C GLU A 216 9.86 14.52 25.05
N ARG A 217 8.62 14.46 24.52
CA ARG A 217 8.10 13.29 23.80
C ARG A 217 8.80 13.09 22.46
N GLU A 218 9.09 14.15 21.71
CA GLU A 218 9.87 14.05 20.47
C GLU A 218 11.29 13.56 20.73
N THR A 219 11.91 13.96 21.85
CA THR A 219 13.24 13.46 22.26
C THR A 219 13.21 11.97 22.60
N GLU A 220 12.17 11.50 23.29
CA GLU A 220 11.93 10.08 23.55
C GLU A 220 11.75 9.30 22.25
N ILE A 221 10.92 9.80 21.32
CA ILE A 221 10.72 9.21 19.99
C ILE A 221 12.04 9.12 19.22
N ALA A 222 12.81 10.20 19.15
CA ALA A 222 14.09 10.23 18.45
C ALA A 222 15.07 9.18 19.02
N SER A 223 15.09 9.01 20.34
CA SER A 223 15.90 7.98 21.00
C SER A 223 15.47 6.56 20.61
N LEU A 224 14.15 6.31 20.54
CA LEU A 224 13.62 5.01 20.11
C LEU A 224 13.85 4.74 18.62
N LEU A 225 13.74 5.76 17.77
CA LEU A 225 14.07 5.66 16.34
C LEU A 225 15.54 5.28 16.16
N HIS A 226 16.44 5.98 16.85
CA HIS A 226 17.87 5.68 16.82
C HIS A 226 18.16 4.24 17.27
N PHE A 227 17.59 3.82 18.42
CA PHE A 227 17.70 2.44 18.89
C PHE A 227 17.19 1.42 17.85
N THR A 228 16.08 1.73 17.18
CA THR A 228 15.49 0.86 16.15
C THR A 228 16.43 0.74 14.95
N PHE A 229 16.98 1.85 14.46
CA PHE A 229 17.90 1.86 13.32
C PHE A 229 19.21 1.10 13.62
N GLU A 230 19.77 1.27 14.81
CA GLU A 230 20.97 0.52 15.24
C GLU A 230 20.68 -0.99 15.30
N ARG A 231 19.56 -1.39 15.90
CA ARG A 231 19.19 -2.80 16.05
C ARG A 231 18.91 -3.49 14.72
N LEU A 232 18.30 -2.77 13.78
CA LEU A 232 18.02 -3.27 12.43
C LEU A 232 19.24 -3.16 11.49
N LYS A 233 20.31 -2.50 11.94
CA LYS A 233 21.53 -2.22 11.16
C LYS A 233 21.21 -1.51 9.85
N ILE A 234 20.32 -0.53 9.90
CA ILE A 234 19.85 0.21 8.71
C ILE A 234 21.01 0.90 8.00
N THR A 235 21.95 1.50 8.75
CA THR A 235 23.10 2.23 8.21
C THR A 235 24.08 1.36 7.42
N GLN A 236 23.93 0.03 7.43
CA GLN A 236 24.73 -0.90 6.63
C GLN A 236 24.11 -1.19 5.26
N LEU A 237 22.95 -0.61 4.96
CA LEU A 237 22.23 -0.80 3.70
C LEU A 237 22.32 0.48 2.88
N ASP A 238 22.78 0.34 1.64
CA ASP A 238 23.08 1.47 0.76
C ASP A 238 21.84 2.03 0.02
N ASP A 239 20.72 1.30 0.01
CA ASP A 239 19.49 1.68 -0.68
C ASP A 239 18.28 1.76 0.26
N LEU A 240 17.47 2.81 0.07
CA LEU A 240 16.25 3.07 0.84
C LEU A 240 15.23 1.93 0.71
N THR A 241 15.11 1.31 -0.46
CA THR A 241 14.17 0.19 -0.64
C THR A 241 14.59 -1.00 0.22
N LEU A 242 15.88 -1.33 0.26
CA LEU A 242 16.43 -2.36 1.14
C LEU A 242 16.26 -2.00 2.63
N GLN A 243 16.45 -0.73 3.00
CA GLN A 243 16.22 -0.25 4.36
C GLN A 243 14.76 -0.44 4.79
N ILE A 244 13.80 -0.09 3.94
CA ILE A 244 12.37 -0.26 4.22
C ILE A 244 11.99 -1.74 4.30
N LYS A 245 12.43 -2.56 3.34
CA LYS A 245 12.21 -4.03 3.39
C LYS A 245 12.75 -4.64 4.68
N ARG A 246 13.93 -4.20 5.14
CA ARG A 246 14.52 -4.63 6.41
C ARG A 246 13.63 -4.29 7.61
N VAL A 247 13.01 -3.11 7.63
CA VAL A 247 12.05 -2.73 8.67
C VAL A 247 10.81 -3.60 8.57
N GLU A 248 10.18 -3.71 7.40
CA GLU A 248 8.97 -4.50 7.19
C GLU A 248 9.15 -5.97 7.62
N GLU A 249 10.30 -6.58 7.32
CA GLU A 249 10.61 -7.97 7.67
C GLU A 249 10.94 -8.19 9.15
N LYS A 250 11.72 -7.30 9.76
CA LYS A 250 12.34 -7.55 11.08
C LYS A 250 11.72 -6.76 12.23
N TYR A 251 10.89 -5.76 11.95
CA TYR A 251 10.29 -4.92 12.98
C TYR A 251 9.43 -5.73 13.96
N ALA A 252 8.64 -6.69 13.48
CA ALA A 252 7.76 -7.49 14.34
C ALA A 252 8.53 -8.24 15.44
N ALA A 253 9.72 -8.77 15.12
CA ALA A 253 10.59 -9.43 16.10
C ALA A 253 11.30 -8.44 17.04
N LEU A 254 11.49 -7.19 16.61
CA LEU A 254 12.14 -6.13 17.38
C LEU A 254 11.16 -5.41 18.33
N PHE A 255 9.90 -5.28 17.95
CA PHE A 255 8.89 -4.52 18.70
C PHE A 255 8.77 -4.92 20.18
N PRO A 256 8.86 -6.20 20.59
CA PRO A 256 8.87 -6.58 22.01
C PRO A 256 9.99 -5.94 22.84
N LEU A 257 11.10 -5.52 22.22
CA LEU A 257 12.19 -4.79 22.89
C LEU A 257 11.90 -3.29 23.00
N ILE A 258 11.08 -2.73 22.09
CA ILE A 258 10.68 -1.31 22.08
C ILE A 258 9.50 -1.09 23.03
N ARG A 259 8.56 -2.04 23.06
CA ARG A 259 7.31 -1.98 23.82
C ARG A 259 7.45 -1.51 25.28
N PRO A 260 8.45 -1.95 26.08
CA PRO A 260 8.59 -1.50 27.46
C PRO A 260 8.93 -0.01 27.61
N HIS A 261 9.47 0.60 26.56
CA HIS A 261 9.82 2.03 26.54
C HIS A 261 8.67 2.92 26.04
N LEU A 262 7.58 2.32 25.55
CA LEU A 262 6.36 3.03 25.15
C LEU A 262 5.40 3.10 26.36
N HIS A 263 5.70 3.98 27.31
CA HIS A 263 4.80 4.27 28.44
C HIS A 263 3.53 4.98 27.97
N THR A 264 2.51 4.98 28.83
CA THR A 264 1.15 5.44 28.53
C THR A 264 1.10 6.82 27.86
N GLU A 265 1.83 7.80 28.40
CA GLU A 265 1.81 9.17 27.85
C GLU A 265 2.48 9.27 26.47
N LEU A 266 3.52 8.47 26.21
CA LEU A 266 4.16 8.41 24.91
C LEU A 266 3.28 7.70 23.87
N LYS A 267 2.58 6.63 24.26
CA LYS A 267 1.58 5.96 23.41
C LYS A 267 0.48 6.94 22.98
N LYS A 268 -0.10 7.68 23.93
CA LYS A 268 -1.11 8.72 23.66
C LYS A 268 -0.58 9.77 22.69
N TYR A 269 0.64 10.25 22.93
CA TYR A 269 1.27 11.26 22.10
C TYR A 269 1.50 10.75 20.67
N LEU A 270 2.02 9.54 20.48
CA LEU A 270 2.24 8.93 19.15
C LEU A 270 0.96 8.79 18.34
N ILE A 271 -0.13 8.33 18.98
CA ILE A 271 -1.42 8.17 18.31
C ILE A 271 -2.00 9.53 17.93
N ASN A 272 -2.02 10.50 18.85
CA ASN A 272 -2.49 11.86 18.55
C ASN A 272 -1.66 12.52 17.45
N ARG A 273 -0.33 12.36 17.50
CA ARG A 273 0.59 12.85 16.47
C ARG A 273 0.24 12.30 15.10
N THR A 274 -0.13 11.03 15.02
CA THR A 274 -0.47 10.34 13.77
C THR A 274 -1.84 10.75 13.25
N LEU A 275 -2.86 10.78 14.11
CA LEU A 275 -4.19 11.30 13.76
C LEU A 275 -4.12 12.74 13.25
N LYS A 276 -3.32 13.60 13.90
CA LYS A 276 -3.10 14.98 13.45
C LYS A 276 -2.45 15.01 12.07
N LYS A 277 -1.43 14.19 11.83
CA LYS A 277 -0.79 14.09 10.51
C LYS A 277 -1.80 13.64 9.46
N ASP A 278 -2.49 12.52 9.66
CA ASP A 278 -3.32 11.89 8.64
C ASP A 278 -4.59 12.71 8.33
N LEU A 279 -5.15 13.40 9.33
CA LEU A 279 -6.23 14.37 9.11
C LEU A 279 -5.75 15.63 8.37
N LYS A 280 -4.54 16.13 8.67
CA LYS A 280 -3.93 17.23 7.88
C LYS A 280 -3.63 16.79 6.46
N ASP A 281 -3.13 15.58 6.25
CA ASP A 281 -2.93 14.99 4.92
C ASP A 281 -4.25 14.95 4.16
N THR A 282 -5.36 14.62 4.83
CA THR A 282 -6.69 14.60 4.20
C THR A 282 -7.18 16.00 3.81
N VAL A 283 -7.01 16.99 4.70
CA VAL A 283 -7.48 18.36 4.45
C VAL A 283 -6.58 19.08 3.44
N PHE A 284 -5.27 18.98 3.56
CA PHE A 284 -4.30 19.80 2.81
C PHE A 284 -3.40 19.03 1.84
N GLY A 285 -3.22 17.72 2.02
CA GLY A 285 -2.36 16.86 1.18
C GLY A 285 -3.15 15.89 0.29
N PHE A 286 -2.66 14.65 0.16
CA PHE A 286 -3.33 13.60 -0.63
C PHE A 286 -4.02 12.52 0.22
N GLY A 287 -4.34 12.86 1.48
CA GLY A 287 -5.00 11.97 2.44
C GLY A 287 -4.30 10.63 2.59
N PRO A 288 -5.03 9.50 2.49
CA PRO A 288 -4.44 8.17 2.68
C PRO A 288 -3.38 7.82 1.61
N LEU A 289 -3.35 8.52 0.47
CA LEU A 289 -2.34 8.30 -0.57
C LEU A 289 -0.98 8.90 -0.23
N GLN A 290 -0.91 9.86 0.70
CA GLN A 290 0.31 10.62 1.00
C GLN A 290 1.50 9.72 1.34
N ASP A 291 1.29 8.77 2.25
CA ASP A 291 2.32 7.81 2.66
C ASP A 291 2.60 6.76 1.57
N LEU A 292 1.57 6.33 0.83
CA LEU A 292 1.72 5.34 -0.25
C LEU A 292 2.55 5.90 -1.42
N LEU A 293 2.34 7.18 -1.75
CA LEU A 293 3.12 7.89 -2.75
C LEU A 293 4.59 8.02 -2.34
N ARG A 294 4.86 8.18 -1.04
CA ARG A 294 6.22 8.26 -0.49
C ARG A 294 6.96 6.92 -0.47
N ALA A 295 6.26 5.80 -0.35
CA ALA A 295 6.88 4.49 -0.19
C ALA A 295 7.53 3.99 -1.51
N PRO A 296 8.87 3.92 -1.63
CA PRO A 296 9.54 3.50 -2.87
C PRO A 296 9.32 2.01 -3.20
N THR A 297 8.89 1.21 -2.22
CA THR A 297 8.52 -0.21 -2.38
C THR A 297 7.21 -0.42 -3.14
N ILE A 298 6.41 0.64 -3.35
CA ILE A 298 5.13 0.59 -4.07
C ILE A 298 5.33 1.05 -5.51
N SER A 299 4.95 0.20 -6.47
CA SER A 299 4.98 0.50 -7.92
C SER A 299 3.67 1.07 -8.44
N GLU A 300 2.53 0.63 -7.90
CA GLU A 300 1.21 1.04 -8.36
C GLU A 300 0.25 1.23 -7.18
N ILE A 301 -0.61 2.24 -7.25
CA ILE A 301 -1.67 2.52 -6.27
C ILE A 301 -3.00 2.56 -7.01
N MET A 302 -3.98 1.80 -6.56
CA MET A 302 -5.30 1.68 -7.19
C MET A 302 -6.40 1.91 -6.17
N VAL A 303 -7.11 3.02 -6.32
CA VAL A 303 -8.34 3.32 -5.59
C VAL A 303 -9.50 2.80 -6.42
N VAL A 304 -10.13 1.72 -5.96
CA VAL A 304 -11.30 1.11 -6.62
C VAL A 304 -12.57 1.80 -6.15
N THR A 305 -12.65 2.06 -4.85
CA THR A 305 -13.71 2.79 -4.13
C THR A 305 -13.06 3.49 -2.95
N SER A 306 -13.80 4.37 -2.26
CA SER A 306 -13.28 5.09 -1.08
C SER A 306 -12.80 4.15 0.02
N ASP A 307 -13.38 2.95 0.16
CA ASP A 307 -13.01 1.92 1.14
C ASP A 307 -11.95 0.91 0.65
N GLN A 308 -11.58 0.93 -0.63
CA GLN A 308 -10.70 -0.09 -1.24
C GLN A 308 -9.52 0.54 -1.99
N ILE A 309 -8.38 0.61 -1.31
CA ILE A 309 -7.10 1.03 -1.88
C ILE A 309 -6.16 -0.17 -1.96
N TYR A 310 -5.85 -0.59 -3.19
CA TYR A 310 -4.85 -1.61 -3.51
C TYR A 310 -3.51 -0.97 -3.82
N VAL A 311 -2.45 -1.70 -3.52
CA VAL A 311 -1.08 -1.34 -3.88
C VAL A 311 -0.39 -2.53 -4.51
N GLU A 312 0.49 -2.28 -5.48
CA GLU A 312 1.39 -3.28 -6.02
C GLU A 312 2.76 -3.13 -5.37
N ARG A 313 3.28 -4.23 -4.82
CA ARG A 313 4.64 -4.32 -4.27
C ARG A 313 5.32 -5.55 -4.85
N ASP A 314 6.51 -5.37 -5.41
CA ASP A 314 7.29 -6.44 -6.03
C ASP A 314 6.46 -7.31 -7.01
N GLY A 315 5.50 -6.71 -7.74
CA GLY A 315 4.63 -7.40 -8.69
C GLY A 315 3.40 -8.09 -8.09
N VAL A 316 3.20 -8.00 -6.76
CA VAL A 316 2.06 -8.59 -6.06
C VAL A 316 1.06 -7.51 -5.66
N LEU A 317 -0.20 -7.73 -6.01
CA LEU A 317 -1.31 -6.87 -5.63
C LEU A 317 -1.77 -7.18 -4.21
N GLU A 318 -1.82 -6.19 -3.33
CA GLU A 318 -2.32 -6.33 -1.96
C GLU A 318 -3.23 -5.18 -1.55
N LEU A 319 -4.15 -5.44 -0.62
CA LEU A 319 -4.95 -4.38 0.03
C LEU A 319 -4.06 -3.60 0.98
N SER A 320 -4.04 -2.28 0.86
CA SER A 320 -3.20 -1.42 1.71
C SER A 320 -3.72 -1.28 3.14
N GLY A 321 -4.97 -1.65 3.41
CA GLY A 321 -5.67 -1.40 4.67
C GLY A 321 -6.05 0.06 4.92
N ARG A 322 -5.65 0.99 4.02
CA ARG A 322 -6.02 2.41 4.07
C ARG A 322 -7.29 2.67 3.27
N ARG A 323 -8.03 3.70 3.65
CA ARG A 323 -9.25 4.13 2.98
C ARG A 323 -9.44 5.64 3.05
N PHE A 324 -10.20 6.18 2.11
CA PHE A 324 -10.71 7.53 2.17
C PHE A 324 -11.90 7.62 3.10
N ILE A 325 -12.09 8.81 3.66
CA ILE A 325 -13.18 9.13 4.58
C ILE A 325 -14.53 9.13 3.84
N SER A 326 -14.56 9.61 2.60
CA SER A 326 -15.77 9.60 1.76
C SER A 326 -15.43 9.77 0.28
N ASP A 327 -16.39 9.45 -0.59
CA ASP A 327 -16.30 9.72 -2.03
C ASP A 327 -16.06 11.21 -2.32
N LYS A 328 -16.67 12.13 -1.55
CA LYS A 328 -16.46 13.58 -1.72
C LYS A 328 -15.01 14.00 -1.44
N VAL A 329 -14.42 13.43 -0.40
CA VAL A 329 -13.00 13.66 -0.06
C VAL A 329 -12.11 13.05 -1.14
N THR A 330 -12.48 11.87 -1.65
CA THR A 330 -11.78 11.21 -2.77
C THR A 330 -11.80 12.09 -4.03
N GLU A 331 -12.97 12.62 -4.42
CA GLU A 331 -13.13 13.60 -5.51
C GLU A 331 -12.23 14.82 -5.30
N SER A 332 -12.26 15.43 -4.12
CA SER A 332 -11.45 16.62 -3.82
C SER A 332 -9.95 16.37 -3.91
N ILE A 333 -9.48 15.20 -3.46
CA ILE A 333 -8.07 14.79 -3.57
C ILE A 333 -7.69 14.52 -5.03
N ILE A 334 -8.55 13.84 -5.79
CA ILE A 334 -8.36 13.61 -7.23
C ILE A 334 -8.26 14.96 -7.97
N GLU A 335 -9.17 15.89 -7.71
CA GLU A 335 -9.17 17.24 -8.28
C GLU A 335 -7.87 17.97 -7.94
N ARG A 336 -7.38 17.87 -6.69
CA ARG A 336 -6.12 18.48 -6.25
C ARG A 336 -4.93 17.94 -7.04
N ILE A 337 -4.76 16.61 -7.11
CA ILE A 337 -3.70 15.93 -7.87
C ILE A 337 -3.71 16.39 -9.34
N VAL A 338 -4.88 16.41 -9.97
CA VAL A 338 -5.05 16.73 -11.38
C VAL A 338 -4.84 18.24 -11.65
N SER A 339 -5.21 19.09 -10.69
CA SER A 339 -5.04 20.55 -10.82
C SER A 339 -3.57 20.98 -10.79
N GLU A 340 -2.71 20.27 -10.05
CA GLU A 340 -1.28 20.57 -9.97
C GLU A 340 -0.56 20.39 -11.31
N VAL A 341 -1.04 19.47 -12.15
CA VAL A 341 -0.50 19.21 -13.49
C VAL A 341 -1.19 20.01 -14.59
N GLY A 342 -2.00 21.03 -14.20
CA GLY A 342 -2.69 21.91 -15.14
C GLY A 342 -3.83 21.24 -15.92
N ARG A 343 -4.32 20.09 -15.44
CA ARG A 343 -5.48 19.39 -16.01
C ARG A 343 -6.72 19.71 -15.18
N ARG A 344 -7.89 19.29 -15.68
CA ARG A 344 -9.17 19.44 -14.99
C ARG A 344 -9.93 18.13 -15.02
N ILE A 345 -10.67 17.88 -13.96
CA ILE A 345 -11.63 16.80 -13.83
C ILE A 345 -12.85 17.36 -13.09
N ASP A 346 -14.02 17.19 -13.67
CA ASP A 346 -15.30 17.64 -13.10
C ASP A 346 -16.44 16.84 -13.74
N LYS A 347 -17.70 17.10 -13.34
CA LYS A 347 -18.86 16.35 -13.86
C LYS A 347 -19.08 16.48 -15.38
N SER A 348 -18.50 17.50 -16.02
CA SER A 348 -18.53 17.67 -17.48
C SER A 348 -17.38 16.94 -18.19
N GLN A 349 -16.23 16.78 -17.50
CA GLN A 349 -15.08 15.98 -17.92
C GLN A 349 -14.69 14.98 -16.82
N PRO A 350 -15.48 13.90 -16.62
CA PRO A 350 -15.35 13.01 -15.47
C PRO A 350 -14.24 11.96 -15.60
N LEU A 351 -13.31 12.14 -16.55
CA LEU A 351 -12.18 11.25 -16.81
C LEU A 351 -10.97 12.09 -17.18
N VAL A 352 -9.81 11.74 -16.62
CA VAL A 352 -8.55 12.40 -16.94
C VAL A 352 -7.38 11.43 -16.92
N ASP A 353 -6.51 11.59 -17.91
CA ASP A 353 -5.18 11.01 -17.94
C ASP A 353 -4.16 12.14 -17.78
N ALA A 354 -3.24 11.94 -16.85
CA ALA A 354 -2.30 12.96 -16.41
C ALA A 354 -0.93 12.35 -16.12
N ARG A 355 0.09 13.20 -16.24
CA ARG A 355 1.46 12.88 -15.88
C ARG A 355 1.94 13.83 -14.80
N LEU A 356 2.37 13.24 -13.69
CA LEU A 356 2.86 13.95 -12.53
C LEU A 356 4.30 14.45 -12.77
N PRO A 357 4.75 15.49 -12.05
CA PRO A 357 6.10 16.05 -12.20
C PRO A 357 7.23 15.04 -11.93
N ASP A 358 6.97 14.01 -11.13
CA ASP A 358 7.91 12.93 -10.85
C ASP A 358 8.03 11.90 -12.01
N GLY A 359 7.12 11.98 -13.00
CA GLY A 359 7.00 11.06 -14.12
C GLY A 359 5.94 9.99 -13.92
N SER A 360 5.33 9.92 -12.73
CA SER A 360 4.25 8.98 -12.43
C SER A 360 3.03 9.29 -13.28
N ARG A 361 2.26 8.25 -13.64
CA ARG A 361 1.04 8.39 -14.45
C ARG A 361 -0.18 8.30 -13.57
N VAL A 362 -1.16 9.14 -13.84
CA VAL A 362 -2.43 9.20 -13.12
C VAL A 362 -3.57 9.04 -14.10
N ASN A 363 -4.41 8.05 -13.86
CA ASN A 363 -5.72 7.93 -14.48
C ASN A 363 -6.77 8.09 -13.38
N ALA A 364 -7.72 9.01 -13.55
CA ALA A 364 -8.79 9.21 -12.59
C ALA A 364 -10.14 9.31 -13.29
N ILE A 365 -11.16 8.72 -12.66
CA ILE A 365 -12.54 8.71 -13.15
C ILE A 365 -13.47 9.01 -11.99
N ILE A 366 -14.38 9.97 -12.16
CA ILE A 366 -15.35 10.37 -11.14
C ILE A 366 -16.79 10.10 -11.62
N PRO A 367 -17.79 10.15 -10.72
CA PRO A 367 -19.19 10.12 -11.11
C PRO A 367 -19.52 11.25 -12.12
N PRO A 368 -20.37 11.00 -13.14
CA PRO A 368 -21.25 9.83 -13.26
C PRO A 368 -20.65 8.61 -13.97
N LEU A 369 -19.41 8.66 -14.48
CA LEU A 369 -18.81 7.51 -15.17
C LEU A 369 -18.41 6.40 -14.19
N ALA A 370 -17.93 6.77 -13.01
CA ALA A 370 -17.57 5.84 -11.97
C ALA A 370 -18.80 5.49 -11.11
N LEU A 371 -19.47 4.38 -11.43
CA LEU A 371 -20.76 3.99 -10.83
C LEU A 371 -20.70 3.66 -9.33
N ARG A 372 -19.52 3.31 -8.82
CA ARG A 372 -19.30 2.92 -7.41
C ARG A 372 -18.56 3.99 -6.60
N GLY A 373 -18.60 5.23 -7.08
CA GLY A 373 -17.81 6.32 -6.54
C GLY A 373 -16.50 6.51 -7.32
N PRO A 374 -15.71 7.52 -6.95
CA PRO A 374 -14.48 7.90 -7.65
C PRO A 374 -13.42 6.80 -7.64
N CYS A 375 -12.72 6.62 -8.75
CA CYS A 375 -11.58 5.70 -8.84
C CYS A 375 -10.35 6.39 -9.44
N LEU A 376 -9.18 5.88 -9.06
CA LEU A 376 -7.89 6.49 -9.35
C LEU A 376 -6.84 5.39 -9.46
N THR A 377 -6.00 5.44 -10.49
CA THR A 377 -4.82 4.58 -10.62
C THR A 377 -3.59 5.47 -10.77
N ILE A 378 -2.61 5.29 -9.89
CA ILE A 378 -1.31 5.96 -9.94
C ILE A 378 -0.24 4.90 -10.19
N ARG A 379 0.38 4.95 -11.37
CA ARG A 379 1.52 4.11 -11.73
C ARG A 379 2.78 4.90 -11.49
N LYS A 380 3.51 4.53 -10.44
CA LYS A 380 4.67 5.29 -9.98
C LYS A 380 5.83 5.09 -10.93
N PHE A 381 6.52 6.18 -11.23
CA PHE A 381 7.77 6.08 -11.95
C PHE A 381 8.87 5.57 -10.99
N PRO A 382 9.67 4.55 -11.37
CA PRO A 382 10.72 4.05 -10.49
C PRO A 382 11.69 5.16 -10.09
N ALA A 383 11.87 5.35 -8.79
CA ALA A 383 12.79 6.37 -8.27
C ALA A 383 14.26 5.96 -8.50
N HIS A 384 14.57 4.67 -8.41
CA HIS A 384 15.92 4.14 -8.64
C HIS A 384 16.12 3.76 -10.11
N ARG A 385 17.16 4.33 -10.74
CA ARG A 385 17.57 3.94 -12.09
C ARG A 385 18.53 2.77 -11.98
N LEU A 386 18.15 1.63 -12.54
CA LEU A 386 19.05 0.48 -12.57
C LEU A 386 20.27 0.80 -13.45
N SER A 387 21.44 0.45 -12.94
CA SER A 387 22.71 0.50 -13.64
C SER A 387 23.01 -0.85 -14.31
N ILE A 388 24.08 -0.90 -15.13
CA ILE A 388 24.53 -2.20 -15.65
C ILE A 388 25.06 -3.09 -14.53
N ASP A 389 25.71 -2.50 -13.52
CA ASP A 389 26.28 -3.23 -12.39
C ASP A 389 25.17 -3.88 -11.57
N ASP A 390 24.03 -3.20 -11.40
CA ASP A 390 22.85 -3.74 -10.73
C ASP A 390 22.32 -4.97 -11.48
N LEU A 391 22.27 -4.94 -12.81
CA LEU A 391 21.81 -6.08 -13.61
C LEU A 391 22.76 -7.29 -13.55
N LEU A 392 24.07 -7.04 -13.37
CA LEU A 392 25.07 -8.08 -13.15
C LEU A 392 24.92 -8.68 -11.75
N GLU A 393 24.75 -7.84 -10.73
CA GLU A 393 24.55 -8.26 -9.34
C GLU A 393 23.26 -9.09 -9.18
N TYR A 394 22.17 -8.67 -9.82
CA TYR A 394 20.91 -9.42 -9.84
C TYR A 394 20.97 -10.70 -10.69
N GLY A 395 22.06 -10.95 -11.41
CA GLY A 395 22.19 -12.09 -12.31
C GLY A 395 21.25 -12.04 -13.51
N THR A 396 20.71 -10.86 -13.84
CA THR A 396 19.86 -10.65 -15.03
C THR A 396 20.69 -10.76 -16.32
N LEU A 397 21.96 -10.35 -16.26
CA LEU A 397 22.93 -10.47 -17.34
C LEU A 397 24.24 -11.06 -16.81
N THR A 398 25.00 -11.68 -17.71
CA THR A 398 26.42 -11.99 -17.44
C THR A 398 27.31 -10.85 -17.88
N GLU A 399 28.50 -10.74 -17.29
CA GLU A 399 29.49 -9.71 -17.67
C GLU A 399 29.83 -9.78 -19.17
N ALA A 400 29.97 -10.99 -19.72
CA ALA A 400 30.20 -11.19 -21.14
C ALA A 400 29.06 -10.64 -22.02
N ALA A 401 27.81 -10.86 -21.61
CA ALA A 401 26.64 -10.33 -22.32
C ALA A 401 26.58 -8.80 -22.23
N ALA A 402 26.87 -8.22 -21.06
CA ALA A 402 26.93 -6.78 -20.87
C ALA A 402 27.98 -6.12 -21.77
N LEU A 403 29.20 -6.70 -21.83
CA LEU A 403 30.27 -6.21 -22.70
C LEU A 403 29.92 -6.31 -24.19
N PHE A 404 29.27 -7.41 -24.59
CA PHE A 404 28.79 -7.59 -25.97
C PHE A 404 27.75 -6.53 -26.34
N LEU A 405 26.73 -6.33 -25.49
CA LEU A 405 25.69 -5.33 -25.72
C LEU A 405 26.28 -3.91 -25.75
N ARG A 406 27.22 -3.60 -24.86
CA ARG A 406 27.97 -2.33 -24.88
C ARG A 406 28.69 -2.13 -26.21
N ALA A 407 29.38 -3.14 -26.72
CA ALA A 407 30.06 -3.07 -28.01
C ALA A 407 29.06 -2.85 -29.16
N CYS A 408 27.87 -3.48 -29.11
CA CYS A 408 26.81 -3.27 -30.09
C CYS A 408 26.28 -1.82 -30.08
N VAL A 409 26.05 -1.24 -28.90
CA VAL A 409 25.59 0.16 -28.75
C VAL A 409 26.63 1.13 -29.31
N ILE A 410 27.90 0.99 -28.91
CA ILE A 410 28.99 1.85 -29.39
C ILE A 410 29.21 1.71 -30.90
N ALA A 411 28.98 0.52 -31.46
CA ALA A 411 29.11 0.28 -32.89
C ALA A 411 27.83 0.62 -33.70
N HIS A 412 26.87 1.34 -33.10
CA HIS A 412 25.61 1.75 -33.73
C HIS A 412 24.83 0.59 -34.37
N ARG A 413 24.81 -0.56 -33.71
CA ARG A 413 23.98 -1.69 -34.17
C ARG A 413 22.54 -1.47 -33.75
N ASN A 414 21.61 -1.89 -34.61
CA ASN A 414 20.19 -1.90 -34.28
C ASN A 414 19.93 -3.01 -33.28
N ILE A 415 19.33 -2.66 -32.14
CA ILE A 415 19.02 -3.60 -31.05
C ILE A 415 17.51 -3.53 -30.81
N LEU A 416 16.86 -4.69 -30.78
CA LEU A 416 15.47 -4.85 -30.38
C LEU A 416 15.41 -5.58 -29.05
N VAL A 417 14.84 -4.94 -28.03
CA VAL A 417 14.59 -5.57 -26.72
C VAL A 417 13.16 -6.10 -26.71
N SER A 418 13.00 -7.42 -26.63
CA SER A 418 11.70 -8.10 -26.69
C SER A 418 11.41 -8.94 -25.44
N GLY A 419 10.13 -9.11 -25.10
CA GLY A 419 9.68 -9.84 -23.91
C GLY A 419 8.22 -9.53 -23.57
N GLY A 420 7.63 -10.31 -22.66
CA GLY A 420 6.26 -10.11 -22.17
C GLY A 420 6.06 -8.75 -21.47
N THR A 421 4.82 -8.37 -21.21
CA THR A 421 4.51 -7.17 -20.41
C THR A 421 5.12 -7.32 -19.01
N GLY A 422 5.72 -6.25 -18.47
CA GLY A 422 6.32 -6.27 -17.13
C GLY A 422 7.71 -6.93 -17.01
N THR A 423 8.26 -7.53 -18.07
CA THR A 423 9.56 -8.25 -18.00
C THR A 423 10.81 -7.35 -18.04
N GLY A 424 10.70 -6.05 -17.72
CA GLY A 424 11.85 -5.15 -17.65
C GLY A 424 12.44 -4.68 -19.00
N LYS A 425 11.66 -4.70 -20.10
CA LYS A 425 12.13 -4.24 -21.43
C LYS A 425 12.63 -2.79 -21.42
N THR A 426 11.78 -1.86 -20.96
CA THR A 426 12.14 -0.44 -20.88
C THR A 426 13.32 -0.24 -19.94
N THR A 427 13.38 -1.00 -18.85
CA THR A 427 14.52 -1.01 -17.91
C THR A 427 15.82 -1.35 -18.62
N MET A 428 15.87 -2.48 -19.35
CA MET A 428 17.05 -2.88 -20.13
C MET A 428 17.42 -1.78 -21.14
N LEU A 429 16.43 -1.20 -21.83
CA LEU A 429 16.69 -0.15 -22.82
C LEU A 429 17.28 1.11 -22.18
N ASN A 430 16.79 1.51 -21.00
CA ASN A 430 17.35 2.59 -20.20
C ASN A 430 18.81 2.30 -19.80
N VAL A 431 19.13 1.08 -19.33
CA VAL A 431 20.51 0.68 -19.01
C VAL A 431 21.43 0.76 -20.24
N LEU A 432 20.98 0.20 -21.37
CA LEU A 432 21.77 0.21 -22.62
C LEU A 432 21.95 1.62 -23.18
N SER A 433 20.98 2.52 -22.98
CA SER A 433 21.14 3.94 -23.32
C SER A 433 22.31 4.59 -22.58
N GLY A 434 22.68 4.03 -21.43
CA GLY A 434 23.88 4.35 -20.65
C GLY A 434 25.19 4.21 -21.44
N PHE A 435 25.22 3.35 -22.46
CA PHE A 435 26.42 3.11 -23.27
C PHE A 435 26.52 4.01 -24.50
N ILE A 436 25.49 4.81 -24.81
CA ILE A 436 25.53 5.71 -25.95
C ILE A 436 26.55 6.83 -25.67
N PRO A 437 27.55 7.07 -26.55
CA PRO A 437 28.53 8.13 -26.33
C PRO A 437 27.89 9.52 -26.19
N HIS A 438 28.42 10.36 -25.28
CA HIS A 438 27.84 11.67 -24.94
C HIS A 438 27.68 12.68 -26.09
N LYS A 439 28.43 12.51 -27.19
CA LYS A 439 28.40 13.42 -28.34
C LYS A 439 27.33 13.06 -29.38
N GLU A 440 26.66 11.92 -29.20
CA GLU A 440 25.62 11.47 -30.11
C GLU A 440 24.36 12.31 -29.97
N ARG A 441 23.70 12.57 -31.10
CA ARG A 441 22.37 13.18 -31.10
C ARG A 441 21.31 12.08 -31.05
N ILE A 442 20.43 12.16 -30.07
CA ILE A 442 19.44 11.12 -29.79
C ILE A 442 18.04 11.71 -29.92
N VAL A 443 17.13 10.95 -30.52
CA VAL A 443 15.70 11.26 -30.57
C VAL A 443 14.95 10.08 -29.96
N THR A 444 14.16 10.32 -28.91
CA THR A 444 13.22 9.30 -28.39
C THR A 444 11.82 9.59 -28.90
N ILE A 445 11.08 8.52 -29.18
CA ILE A 445 9.68 8.58 -29.61
C ILE A 445 8.94 7.55 -28.79
N GLU A 446 8.04 8.01 -27.93
CA GLU A 446 7.39 7.17 -26.93
C GLU A 446 5.91 7.55 -26.83
N ASP A 447 5.00 6.58 -26.79
CA ASP A 447 3.59 6.84 -26.43
C ASP A 447 3.48 7.40 -25.01
N THR A 448 4.47 7.08 -24.17
CA THR A 448 4.66 7.76 -22.90
C THR A 448 6.13 7.75 -22.53
N ALA A 449 6.70 8.92 -22.24
CA ALA A 449 8.14 8.98 -22.05
C ALA A 449 8.58 8.23 -20.78
N GLU A 450 9.31 7.14 -20.92
CA GLU A 450 9.92 6.37 -19.82
C GLU A 450 11.45 6.42 -19.87
N LEU A 451 12.02 6.82 -21.00
CA LEU A 451 13.46 6.88 -21.17
C LEU A 451 14.05 8.15 -20.53
N LYS A 452 15.07 7.94 -19.69
CA LYS A 452 15.83 9.03 -19.03
C LYS A 452 17.30 8.94 -19.41
N LEU A 453 17.59 9.43 -20.61
CA LEU A 453 18.95 9.51 -21.15
C LEU A 453 19.75 10.60 -20.43
N HIS A 454 21.03 10.33 -20.18
CA HIS A 454 21.92 11.26 -19.46
C HIS A 454 22.75 12.14 -20.42
N GLN A 455 22.67 11.89 -21.71
CA GLN A 455 23.35 12.66 -22.75
C GLN A 455 22.70 14.04 -22.90
N GLU A 456 23.50 15.05 -23.24
CA GLU A 456 23.02 16.43 -23.38
C GLU A 456 22.18 16.64 -24.66
N HIS A 457 22.51 15.93 -25.75
CA HIS A 457 21.92 16.12 -27.07
C HIS A 457 20.72 15.20 -27.32
N VAL A 458 19.72 15.24 -26.42
CA VAL A 458 18.51 14.40 -26.47
C VAL A 458 17.29 15.22 -26.84
N VAL A 459 16.51 14.76 -27.81
CA VAL A 459 15.19 15.29 -28.15
C VAL A 459 14.14 14.24 -27.80
N GLY A 460 13.32 14.49 -26.79
CA GLY A 460 12.21 13.61 -26.42
C GLY A 460 10.92 13.98 -27.15
N LEU A 461 10.31 13.02 -27.83
CA LEU A 461 9.02 13.15 -28.49
C LEU A 461 8.02 12.20 -27.82
N GLU A 462 6.86 12.72 -27.46
CA GLU A 462 5.73 11.96 -26.91
C GLU A 462 4.55 12.09 -27.89
N SER A 463 3.91 10.97 -28.27
CA SER A 463 2.89 10.94 -29.33
C SER A 463 1.54 10.39 -28.89
#